data_AF-A0A934SGI5-F1
#
_entry.id   AF-A0A934SGI5-F1
#
_cell.length_a   1.000
_cell.length_b   1.000
_cell.length_c   1.000
_cell.angle_alpha   90.00
_cell.angle_beta   90.00
_cell.angle_gamma   90.00
#
_symmetry.space_group_name_H-M   'P 1'
#
loop_
_entity.id
_entity.type
_entity.pdbx_description
1 polymer ?
#
loop_
_entity_poly.entity_id
_entity_poly.type
_entity_poly.pdbx_seq_one_letter_code
_entity_poly.pdbx_strand_id
1 'polypeptide(L)'
;MDYKPEHAARALAILDELLPMVTPRAEYDQLVEILRDAPRWSEAHDQFNAIRVNITLRDEVYGKSDLDSLIAYVAENAAKTAYNCSGCSAPFDNDSFEKLLRCREEFIGAASTLKP
;
A
#
# COMPACT_ATOMS: atom_id res chain seq x y z
N MET A 1 -1.82 13.76 -10.82
CA MET A 1 -3.12 13.07 -10.97
C MET A 1 -4.20 13.86 -10.23
N ASP A 2 -5.46 13.82 -10.69
CA ASP A 2 -6.64 14.25 -9.93
C ASP A 2 -7.14 13.05 -9.11
N TYR A 3 -7.00 13.08 -7.78
CA TYR A 3 -7.33 11.93 -6.94
C TYR A 3 -8.84 11.85 -6.68
N LYS A 4 -9.42 10.69 -6.94
CA LYS A 4 -10.85 10.44 -6.81
C LYS A 4 -11.12 9.21 -5.95
N PRO A 5 -12.33 9.07 -5.36
CA PRO A 5 -12.70 7.91 -4.55
C PRO A 5 -12.43 6.55 -5.20
N GLU A 6 -12.50 6.46 -6.54
CA GLU A 6 -12.23 5.23 -7.28
C GLU A 6 -10.77 4.75 -7.14
N HIS A 7 -9.81 5.66 -6.91
CA HIS A 7 -8.42 5.27 -6.68
C HIS A 7 -8.24 4.60 -5.33
N ALA A 8 -8.90 5.09 -4.28
CA ALA A 8 -8.90 4.44 -2.96
C ALA A 8 -9.64 3.08 -3.01
N ALA A 9 -10.78 3.00 -3.69
CA ALA A 9 -11.48 1.73 -3.91
C ALA A 9 -10.60 0.72 -4.67
N ARG A 10 -9.86 1.19 -5.68
CA ARG A 10 -8.91 0.34 -6.40
C ARG A 10 -7.73 -0.08 -5.52
N ALA A 11 -7.22 0.80 -4.67
CA ALA A 11 -6.16 0.46 -3.72
C ALA A 11 -6.61 -0.63 -2.72
N LEU A 12 -7.84 -0.53 -2.21
CA LEU A 12 -8.45 -1.58 -1.38
C LEU A 12 -8.50 -2.92 -2.13
N ALA A 13 -9.02 -2.93 -3.36
CA ALA A 13 -9.12 -4.15 -4.15
C ALA A 13 -7.75 -4.81 -4.41
N ILE A 14 -6.70 -4.01 -4.57
CA ILE A 14 -5.32 -4.52 -4.72
C ILE A 14 -4.85 -5.17 -3.43
N LEU A 15 -5.08 -4.55 -2.27
CA LEU A 15 -4.69 -5.15 -1.00
C LEU A 15 -5.48 -6.43 -0.71
N ASP A 16 -6.79 -6.44 -0.93
CA ASP A 16 -7.62 -7.65 -0.76
C ASP A 16 -7.15 -8.80 -1.67
N GLU A 17 -6.63 -8.49 -2.87
CA GLU A 17 -6.05 -9.47 -3.80
C GLU A 17 -4.71 -10.05 -3.30
N LEU A 18 -3.80 -9.18 -2.84
CA LEU A 18 -2.40 -9.55 -2.60
C LEU A 18 -2.10 -10.01 -1.17
N LEU A 19 -2.80 -9.47 -0.16
CA LEU A 19 -2.55 -9.78 1.25
C LEU A 19 -2.65 -11.28 1.60
N PRO A 20 -3.55 -12.09 1.00
CA PRO A 20 -3.58 -13.53 1.24
C PRO A 20 -2.30 -14.29 0.84
N MET A 21 -1.38 -13.66 0.12
CA MET A 21 -0.16 -14.28 -0.42
C MET A 21 1.09 -14.03 0.44
N VAL A 22 0.96 -13.28 1.53
CA VAL A 22 2.08 -12.83 2.38
C VAL A 22 1.82 -13.11 3.85
N THR A 23 2.82 -12.87 4.68
CA THR A 23 2.70 -12.98 6.14
C THR A 23 1.73 -11.90 6.67
N PRO A 24 0.65 -12.27 7.38
CA PRO A 24 -0.29 -11.31 7.95
C PRO A 24 0.38 -10.34 8.92
N ARG A 25 -0.04 -9.08 8.89
CA ARG A 25 0.44 -8.02 9.79
C ARG A 25 -0.67 -7.05 10.16
N ALA A 26 -0.65 -6.61 11.42
CA ALA A 26 -1.62 -5.65 11.94
C ALA A 26 -1.60 -4.31 11.17
N GLU A 27 -0.45 -3.89 10.67
CA GLU A 27 -0.34 -2.68 9.85
C GLU A 27 -1.12 -2.77 8.54
N TYR A 28 -1.22 -3.96 7.94
CA TYR A 28 -1.98 -4.16 6.72
C TYR A 28 -3.48 -4.23 7.00
N ASP A 29 -3.87 -4.93 8.07
CA ASP A 29 -5.27 -4.99 8.51
C ASP A 29 -5.80 -3.59 8.83
N GLN A 30 -5.01 -2.78 9.54
CA GLN A 30 -5.37 -1.40 9.87
C GLN A 30 -5.51 -0.51 8.63
N LEU A 31 -4.64 -0.70 7.63
CA LEU A 31 -4.76 0.02 6.36
C LEU A 31 -6.01 -0.38 5.59
N VAL A 32 -6.36 -1.67 5.57
CA VAL A 32 -7.60 -2.16 4.94
C VAL A 32 -8.83 -1.54 5.60
N GLU A 33 -8.86 -1.47 6.93
CA GLU A 33 -9.97 -0.82 7.65
C GLU A 33 -10.08 0.68 7.36
N ILE A 34 -8.95 1.39 7.21
CA ILE A 34 -8.93 2.79 6.78
C ILE A 34 -9.48 2.92 5.36
N LEU A 35 -9.03 2.08 4.42
CA LEU A 35 -9.43 2.14 3.02
C LEU A 35 -10.93 1.87 2.82
N ARG A 36 -11.55 1.04 3.67
CA ARG A 36 -12.99 0.74 3.67
C ARG A 36 -13.87 1.92 4.10
N ASP A 37 -13.33 2.90 4.81
CA ASP A 37 -14.09 3.99 5.40
C ASP A 37 -13.54 5.36 4.97
N ALA A 38 -14.20 5.99 4.00
CA ALA A 38 -13.73 7.25 3.41
C ALA A 38 -13.44 8.39 4.42
N PRO A 39 -14.29 8.63 5.44
CA PRO A 39 -13.99 9.50 6.57
C PRO A 39 -12.62 9.29 7.23
N ARG A 40 -12.07 8.07 7.18
CA ARG A 40 -10.80 7.70 7.81
C ARG A 40 -9.60 7.83 6.90
N TRP A 41 -9.77 8.15 5.61
CA TRP A 41 -8.67 8.24 4.66
C TRP A 41 -7.57 9.24 5.06
N SER A 42 -7.88 10.25 5.88
CA SER A 42 -6.89 11.15 6.46
C SER A 42 -5.93 10.46 7.44
N GLU A 43 -6.37 9.39 8.12
CA GLU A 43 -5.54 8.56 9.01
C GLU A 43 -4.47 7.78 8.22
N ALA A 44 -4.63 7.64 6.91
CA ALA A 44 -3.71 6.88 6.07
C ALA A 44 -2.28 7.47 6.04
N HIS A 45 -2.11 8.75 6.38
CA HIS A 45 -0.78 9.34 6.54
C HIS A 45 -0.01 8.72 7.71
N ASP A 46 -0.67 8.54 8.87
CA ASP A 46 -0.06 7.89 10.02
C ASP A 46 0.15 6.40 9.75
N GLN A 47 -0.78 5.78 9.03
CA GLN A 47 -0.63 4.38 8.63
C GLN A 47 0.55 4.17 7.66
N PHE A 48 0.77 5.09 6.72
CA PHE A 48 1.98 5.10 5.90
C PHE A 48 3.26 5.12 6.76
N ASN A 49 3.31 6.00 7.78
CA ASN A 49 4.46 6.09 8.67
C ASN A 49 4.69 4.78 9.44
N ALA A 50 3.61 4.15 9.93
CA ALA A 50 3.70 2.86 10.63
C ALA A 50 4.28 1.76 9.73
N ILE A 51 3.78 1.63 8.50
CA ILE A 51 4.30 0.66 7.51
C ILE A 51 5.77 0.93 7.21
N ARG A 52 6.12 2.20 6.95
CA ARG A 52 7.50 2.59 6.61
C ARG A 52 8.49 2.26 7.71
N VAL A 53 8.16 2.63 8.95
CA VAL A 53 9.07 2.46 10.11
C VAL A 53 9.16 1.00 10.54
N ASN A 54 8.03 0.29 10.60
CA ASN A 54 8.00 -1.07 11.14
C ASN A 54 8.38 -2.14 10.11
N ILE A 55 8.31 -1.83 8.82
CA ILE A 55 8.42 -2.80 7.73
C ILE A 55 9.45 -2.35 6.70
N THR A 56 9.11 -1.37 5.86
CA THR A 56 9.89 -1.03 4.65
C THR A 56 11.34 -0.68 4.96
N LEU A 57 11.59 0.22 5.91
CA LEU A 57 12.96 0.62 6.26
C LEU A 57 13.79 -0.55 6.80
N ARG A 58 13.16 -1.50 7.50
CA ARG A 58 13.85 -2.69 8.00
C ARG A 58 14.22 -3.60 6.84
N ASP A 59 13.30 -3.84 5.91
CA ASP A 59 13.54 -4.70 4.76
C ASP A 59 14.61 -4.10 3.81
N GLU A 60 14.64 -2.77 3.65
CA GLU A 60 15.70 -2.04 2.93
C GLU A 60 17.08 -2.25 3.59
N VAL A 61 17.17 -2.10 4.91
CA VAL A 61 18.42 -2.30 5.67
C VAL A 61 18.97 -3.72 5.50
N TYR A 62 18.09 -4.72 5.42
CA TYR A 62 18.48 -6.12 5.25
C TYR A 62 18.54 -6.57 3.79
N GLY A 63 18.25 -5.68 2.82
CA GLY A 63 18.30 -5.99 1.39
C GLY A 63 17.33 -7.09 0.97
N LYS A 64 16.16 -7.19 1.62
CA LYS A 64 15.18 -8.22 1.29
C LYS A 64 14.41 -7.87 0.01
N SER A 65 14.08 -8.89 -0.77
CA SER A 65 13.34 -8.76 -2.02
C SER A 65 12.33 -9.90 -2.21
N ASP A 66 11.84 -10.48 -1.11
CA ASP A 66 10.78 -11.48 -1.11
C ASP A 66 9.40 -10.81 -1.22
N LEU A 67 8.34 -11.64 -1.30
CA LEU A 67 6.96 -11.13 -1.39
C LEU A 67 6.58 -10.27 -0.18
N ASP A 68 7.04 -10.61 1.02
CA ASP A 68 6.80 -9.83 2.24
C ASP A 68 7.41 -8.42 2.15
N SER A 69 8.55 -8.27 1.48
CA SER A 69 9.17 -6.97 1.25
C SER A 69 8.43 -6.19 0.16
N LEU A 70 8.00 -6.86 -0.91
CA LEU A 70 7.29 -6.23 -2.02
C LEU A 70 5.89 -5.73 -1.62
N ILE A 71 5.15 -6.47 -0.79
CA ILE A 71 3.83 -6.03 -0.32
C ILE A 71 3.92 -4.77 0.55
N ALA A 72 5.03 -4.54 1.26
CA ALA A 72 5.22 -3.32 2.03
C ALA A 72 5.19 -2.07 1.13
N TYR A 73 5.80 -2.12 -0.05
CA TYR A 73 5.76 -1.04 -1.03
C TYR A 73 4.37 -0.86 -1.66
N VAL A 74 3.63 -1.94 -1.89
CA VAL A 74 2.21 -1.86 -2.29
C VAL A 74 1.41 -1.14 -1.21
N ALA A 75 1.56 -1.55 0.05
CA ALA A 75 0.84 -0.99 1.18
C ALA A 75 1.17 0.49 1.41
N GLU A 76 2.43 0.90 1.31
CA GLU A 76 2.82 2.31 1.39
C GLU A 76 2.11 3.16 0.33
N ASN A 77 2.12 2.72 -0.93
CA ASN A 77 1.51 3.50 -2.01
C ASN A 77 -0.02 3.45 -1.96
N ALA A 78 -0.62 2.39 -1.42
CA ALA A 78 -2.04 2.34 -1.11
C ALA A 78 -2.42 3.36 -0.02
N ALA A 79 -1.62 3.48 1.05
CA ALA A 79 -1.82 4.47 2.10
C ALA A 79 -1.69 5.91 1.57
N LYS A 80 -0.66 6.19 0.76
CA LYS A 80 -0.51 7.49 0.08
C LYS A 80 -1.69 7.81 -0.82
N THR A 81 -2.17 6.82 -1.58
CA THR A 81 -3.33 6.96 -2.46
C THR A 81 -4.58 7.34 -1.66
N ALA A 82 -4.87 6.61 -0.57
CA ALA A 82 -6.00 6.92 0.32
C ALA A 82 -5.91 8.34 0.88
N TYR A 83 -4.75 8.72 1.42
CA TYR A 83 -4.55 10.06 1.96
C TYR A 83 -4.76 11.14 0.90
N ASN A 84 -4.24 10.95 -0.32
CA ASN A 84 -4.45 11.91 -1.41
C ASN A 84 -5.93 11.99 -1.83
N CYS A 85 -6.69 10.90 -1.75
CA CYS A 85 -8.14 10.89 -1.97
C CYS A 85 -8.94 11.60 -0.85
N SER A 86 -8.37 11.77 0.34
CA SER A 86 -9.05 12.44 1.48
C SER A 86 -9.28 13.94 1.27
N GLY A 87 -8.50 14.57 0.37
CA GLY A 87 -8.52 16.02 0.16
C GLY A 87 -7.83 16.84 1.25
N CYS A 88 -7.15 16.20 2.21
CA CYS A 88 -6.35 16.89 3.21
C CYS A 88 -5.18 17.69 2.60
N SER A 89 -4.73 18.72 3.32
CA SER A 89 -3.56 19.51 2.94
C SER A 89 -2.26 18.70 2.97
N ALA A 90 -1.24 19.16 2.25
CA ALA A 90 0.07 18.50 2.13
C ALA A 90 -0.05 17.04 1.62
N PRO A 91 -0.61 16.82 0.41
CA PRO A 91 -0.69 15.49 -0.17
C PRO A 91 0.70 14.91 -0.41
N PHE A 92 0.78 13.58 -0.48
CA PHE A 92 1.95 12.87 -0.99
C PHE A 92 2.13 13.15 -2.50
N ASP A 93 3.17 12.54 -3.07
CA ASP A 93 3.47 12.65 -4.50
C ASP A 93 2.23 12.41 -5.38
N ASN A 94 2.11 13.20 -6.43
CA ASN A 94 0.95 13.21 -7.32
C ASN A 94 0.84 11.95 -8.22
N ASP A 95 1.79 11.02 -8.11
CA ASP A 95 1.91 9.77 -8.86
C ASP A 95 1.82 8.52 -7.94
N SER A 96 1.38 8.68 -6.70
CA SER A 96 1.26 7.58 -5.72
C SER A 96 0.37 6.42 -6.20
N PHE A 97 -0.71 6.70 -6.95
CA PHE A 97 -1.54 5.64 -7.52
C PHE A 97 -0.83 4.91 -8.67
N GLU A 98 -0.11 5.62 -9.54
CA GLU A 98 0.70 5.01 -10.60
C GLU A 98 1.86 4.18 -10.01
N LYS A 99 2.46 4.64 -8.90
CA LYS A 99 3.43 3.86 -8.11
C LYS A 99 2.79 2.60 -7.53
N LEU A 100 1.59 2.69 -6.95
CA LEU A 100 0.84 1.54 -6.46
C LEU A 100 0.64 0.47 -7.54
N LEU A 101 0.21 0.88 -8.75
CA LEU A 101 0.03 -0.04 -9.87
C LEU A 101 1.34 -0.72 -10.28
N ARG A 102 2.45 0.02 -10.32
CA ARG A 102 3.78 -0.56 -10.61
C ARG A 102 4.21 -1.58 -9.55
N CYS A 103 4.08 -1.23 -8.26
CA CYS A 103 4.39 -2.16 -7.16
C CYS A 103 3.53 -3.42 -7.20
N ARG A 104 2.24 -3.30 -7.59
CA ARG A 104 1.37 -4.47 -7.82
C ARG A 104 1.92 -5.38 -8.91
N GLU A 105 2.30 -4.83 -10.07
CA GLU A 105 2.83 -5.64 -11.18
C GLU A 105 4.16 -6.32 -10.80
N GLU A 106 5.03 -5.63 -10.07
CA GLU A 106 6.27 -6.21 -9.53
C GLU A 106 5.97 -7.38 -8.57
N PHE A 107 5.01 -7.19 -7.66
CA PHE A 107 4.57 -8.25 -6.74
C PHE A 107 4.00 -9.47 -7.49
N ILE A 108 3.08 -9.25 -8.43
CA ILE A 108 2.48 -10.33 -9.24
C ILE A 108 3.55 -11.06 -10.06
N GLY A 109 4.50 -10.31 -10.63
CA GLY A 109 5.64 -10.86 -11.36
C GLY A 109 6.47 -11.80 -10.50
N ALA A 110 6.85 -11.35 -9.30
CA ALA A 110 7.59 -12.17 -8.34
C ALA A 110 6.78 -13.38 -7.83
N ALA A 111 5.48 -13.22 -7.58
CA ALA A 111 4.64 -14.32 -7.13
C ALA A 111 4.44 -15.41 -8.20
N SER A 112 4.47 -15.01 -9.48
CA SER A 112 4.32 -15.93 -10.60
C SER A 112 5.56 -16.77 -10.85
N THR A 113 6.75 -16.27 -10.52
CA THR A 113 8.00 -17.03 -10.62
C THR A 113 8.22 -18.02 -9.47
N LEU A 114 7.44 -17.89 -8.38
CA LEU A 114 7.48 -18.77 -7.22
C LEU A 114 6.50 -19.96 -7.32
N LYS A 115 5.64 -20.01 -8.35
CA LYS A 115 4.82 -21.20 -8.62
C LYS A 115 5.68 -22.30 -9.25
N PRO A 116 5.69 -23.52 -8.69
CA PRO A 116 6.47 -24.65 -9.22
C PRO A 116 5.99 -25.13 -10.60
#